data_AF-A0AAV5DI91-F1
#
_entry.id   AF-A0AAV5DI91-F1
#
_cell.length_a   1.000
_cell.length_b   1.000
_cell.length_c   1.000
_cell.angle_alpha   90.00
_cell.angle_beta   90.00
_cell.angle_gamma   90.00
#
_symmetry.space_group_name_H-M   'P 1'
#
loop_
_entity.id
_entity.type
_entity.pdbx_description
1 polymer ?
#
loop_
_entity_poly.entity_id
_entity_poly.type
_entity_poly.pdbx_seq_one_letter_code
_entity_poly.pdbx_strand_id
1 'polypeptide(L)'
;MRSPVFKAELLGPMSDQISTKDKTLHIEDIQPAVFKGLLYFMYNDSLPAMDDLNGDENDEMAKHLLVAADRYAVERMKVICESILTKKLDVDSVATTSRPTSLHRAQKCLY
;
A
#
# COMPACT_ATOMS: atom_id res chain seq x y z
N MET A 1 11.71 6.29 -15.67
CA MET A 1 10.35 5.86 -16.08
C MET A 1 9.65 5.34 -14.84
N ARG A 2 8.43 5.81 -14.54
CA ARG A 2 7.77 5.56 -13.24
C ARG A 2 7.13 4.17 -13.10
N SER A 3 6.89 3.45 -14.20
CA SER A 3 6.53 2.03 -14.20
C SER A 3 7.06 1.32 -15.46
N PRO A 4 7.88 0.26 -15.33
CA PRO A 4 8.35 -0.51 -16.47
C PRO A 4 7.27 -1.43 -17.06
N VAL A 5 6.33 -1.91 -16.24
CA VAL A 5 5.22 -2.78 -16.66
C VAL A 5 4.23 -2.01 -17.53
N PHE A 6 3.81 -0.82 -17.07
CA PHE A 6 2.90 0.03 -17.83
C PHE A 6 3.49 0.45 -19.18
N LYS A 7 4.82 0.67 -19.21
CA LYS A 7 5.55 0.95 -20.45
C LYS A 7 5.50 -0.26 -21.40
N ALA A 8 5.69 -1.47 -20.89
CA ALA A 8 5.66 -2.69 -21.70
C ALA A 8 4.25 -2.98 -22.25
N GLU A 9 3.20 -2.73 -21.47
CA GLU A 9 1.81 -2.86 -21.91
C GLU A 9 1.47 -1.83 -23.00
N LEU A 10 1.93 -0.58 -22.86
CA LEU A 10 1.57 0.50 -23.78
C LEU A 10 2.43 0.60 -25.04
N LEU A 11 3.71 0.24 -24.94
CA LEU A 11 4.75 0.42 -25.97
C LEU A 11 5.47 -0.88 -26.38
N GLY A 12 5.14 -2.02 -25.77
CA GLY A 12 5.71 -3.31 -26.14
C GLY A 12 5.14 -3.84 -27.46
N PRO A 13 5.71 -4.93 -28.00
CA PRO A 13 5.24 -5.57 -29.25
C PRO A 13 3.80 -6.09 -29.18
N MET A 14 3.19 -6.15 -27.98
CA MET A 14 1.76 -6.39 -27.79
C MET A 14 0.88 -5.22 -28.23
N SER A 15 1.43 -4.01 -28.30
CA SER A 15 0.75 -2.79 -28.75
C SER A 15 0.57 -2.70 -30.27
N ASP A 16 1.34 -3.48 -31.05
CA ASP A 16 1.23 -3.54 -32.52
C ASP A 16 0.05 -4.42 -32.99
N GLN A 17 -0.48 -5.31 -32.13
CA GLN A 17 -1.73 -6.03 -32.39
C GLN A 17 -2.98 -5.20 -32.08
N ILE A 18 -2.81 -4.08 -31.36
CA ILE A 18 -3.88 -3.15 -31.02
C ILE A 18 -3.96 -2.14 -32.16
N SER A 19 -4.87 -2.41 -33.12
CA SER A 19 -5.16 -1.50 -34.23
C SER A 19 -5.27 -0.06 -33.73
N THR A 20 -4.57 0.85 -34.41
CA THR A 20 -4.21 2.23 -34.05
C THR A 20 -5.36 3.21 -33.81
N LYS A 21 -6.56 2.74 -33.47
CA LYS A 21 -7.73 3.56 -33.13
C LYS A 21 -8.31 3.31 -31.73
N ASP A 22 -7.95 2.21 -31.05
CA ASP A 22 -8.54 1.88 -29.75
C ASP A 22 -7.51 1.21 -28.81
N LYS A 23 -6.58 2.01 -28.28
CA LYS A 23 -5.64 1.56 -27.22
C LYS A 23 -6.36 1.51 -25.87
N THR A 24 -7.27 0.56 -25.73
CA THR A 24 -7.98 0.31 -24.47
C THR A 24 -7.21 -0.74 -23.67
N LEU A 25 -6.59 -0.32 -22.56
CA LEU A 25 -5.96 -1.23 -21.59
C LEU A 25 -7.03 -1.71 -20.61
N HIS A 26 -7.28 -3.02 -20.59
CA HIS A 26 -8.25 -3.62 -19.69
C HIS A 26 -7.55 -4.07 -18.40
N ILE A 27 -8.02 -3.55 -17.26
CA ILE A 27 -7.45 -3.81 -15.94
C ILE A 27 -8.56 -4.44 -15.11
N GLU A 28 -8.57 -5.78 -15.00
CA GLU A 28 -9.67 -6.53 -14.37
C GLU A 28 -9.56 -6.61 -12.85
N ASP A 29 -8.35 -6.67 -12.29
CA ASP A 29 -8.15 -6.99 -10.86
C ASP A 29 -7.85 -5.77 -9.96
N ILE A 30 -8.12 -4.55 -10.44
CA ILE A 30 -7.80 -3.33 -9.68
C ILE A 30 -9.04 -2.46 -9.58
N GLN A 31 -9.41 -2.12 -8.35
CA GLN A 31 -10.52 -1.21 -8.11
C GLN A 31 -10.24 0.17 -8.73
N PRO A 32 -11.24 0.84 -9.33
CA PRO A 32 -11.06 2.14 -9.98
C PRO A 32 -10.44 3.21 -9.06
N ALA A 33 -10.80 3.21 -7.78
CA ALA A 33 -10.24 4.14 -6.79
C ALA A 33 -8.73 3.91 -6.56
N VAL A 34 -8.31 2.65 -6.48
CA VAL A 34 -6.90 2.25 -6.30
C VAL A 34 -6.09 2.59 -7.53
N PHE A 35 -6.63 2.32 -8.73
CA PHE A 35 -6.00 2.69 -9.99
C PHE A 35 -5.85 4.21 -10.14
N LYS A 36 -6.86 4.98 -9.72
CA LYS A 36 -6.78 6.44 -9.67
C LYS A 36 -5.69 6.93 -8.72
N GLY A 37 -5.53 6.30 -7.56
CA GLY A 37 -4.46 6.60 -6.62
C GLY A 37 -3.07 6.28 -7.17
N LEU A 38 -2.92 5.14 -7.85
CA LEU A 38 -1.70 4.75 -8.57
C LEU A 38 -1.32 5.78 -9.65
N LEU A 39 -2.29 6.18 -10.48
CA LEU A 39 -2.11 7.21 -11.51
C LEU A 39 -1.72 8.55 -10.87
N TYR A 40 -2.40 8.95 -9.81
CA TYR A 40 -2.11 10.19 -9.11
C TYR A 40 -0.66 10.19 -8.58
N PHE A 41 -0.21 9.10 -7.98
CA PHE A 41 1.18 8.94 -7.56
C PHE A 41 2.15 8.96 -8.74
N MET A 42 1.83 8.28 -9.85
CA MET A 42 2.64 8.29 -11.06
C MET A 42 2.78 9.68 -11.71
N TYR A 43 1.89 10.63 -11.44
CA TYR A 43 2.00 11.98 -11.99
C TYR A 43 2.52 12.99 -10.95
N ASN A 44 2.07 12.89 -9.69
CA ASN A 44 2.32 13.87 -8.64
C ASN A 44 3.39 13.43 -7.61
N ASP A 45 3.89 12.20 -7.68
CA ASP A 45 4.83 11.60 -6.70
C ASP A 45 4.32 11.62 -5.24
N SER A 46 3.02 11.80 -5.05
CA SER A 46 2.35 11.84 -3.76
C SER A 46 1.13 10.94 -3.81
N LEU A 47 0.82 10.28 -2.69
CA LEU A 47 -0.44 9.56 -2.57
C LEU A 47 -1.60 10.58 -2.48
N PRO A 48 -2.79 10.23 -3.01
CA PRO A 48 -3.97 11.05 -2.79
C PRO A 48 -4.25 11.13 -1.28
N ALA A 49 -4.78 12.27 -0.83
CA ALA A 49 -5.18 12.42 0.56
C ALA A 49 -6.25 11.38 0.88
N MET A 50 -5.92 10.45 1.77
CA MET A 50 -6.83 9.42 2.29
C MET A 50 -7.61 9.94 3.51
N ASP A 51 -7.62 11.27 3.71
CA ASP A 51 -8.17 11.96 4.88
C ASP A 51 -9.70 11.83 4.96
N ASP A 52 -10.37 11.52 3.85
CA ASP A 52 -11.81 11.32 3.79
C ASP A 52 -12.25 9.90 4.24
N LEU A 53 -11.30 9.01 4.52
CA LEU A 53 -11.56 7.61 4.88
C LEU A 53 -11.38 7.39 6.38
N ASN A 54 -12.18 6.48 6.95
CA ASN A 54 -11.95 6.05 8.34
C ASN A 54 -10.62 5.26 8.47
N GLY A 55 -10.15 5.04 9.70
CA GLY A 55 -8.85 4.39 9.95
C GLY A 55 -8.72 3.01 9.28
N ASP A 56 -9.78 2.21 9.30
CA ASP A 56 -9.79 0.86 8.73
C ASP A 56 -9.86 0.89 7.19
N GLU A 57 -10.64 1.80 6.61
CA GLU A 57 -10.75 2.02 5.15
C GLU A 57 -9.44 2.55 4.56
N ASN A 58 -8.71 3.37 5.31
CA ASN A 58 -7.39 3.86 4.95
C ASN A 58 -6.40 2.71 4.83
N ASP A 59 -6.42 1.78 5.80
CA ASP A 59 -5.54 0.62 5.83
C ASP A 59 -5.86 -0.36 4.69
N GLU A 60 -7.15 -0.63 4.42
CA GLU A 60 -7.56 -1.45 3.27
C GLU A 60 -7.16 -0.79 1.95
N MET A 61 -7.32 0.53 1.81
CA MET A 61 -6.88 1.25 0.62
C MET A 61 -5.35 1.21 0.45
N ALA A 62 -4.59 1.34 1.53
CA ALA A 62 -3.13 1.23 1.52
C ALA A 62 -2.66 -0.18 1.13
N LYS A 63 -3.34 -1.24 1.59
CA LYS A 63 -3.09 -2.63 1.16
C LYS A 63 -3.35 -2.82 -0.33
N HIS A 64 -4.48 -2.32 -0.83
CA HIS A 64 -4.79 -2.44 -2.26
C HIS A 64 -3.82 -1.64 -3.14
N LEU A 65 -3.40 -0.45 -2.70
CA LEU A 65 -2.38 0.34 -3.37
C LEU A 65 -1.02 -0.37 -3.37
N LEU A 66 -0.65 -1.06 -2.29
CA LEU A 66 0.56 -1.85 -2.22
C LEU A 66 0.57 -2.98 -3.27
N VAL A 67 -0.54 -3.71 -3.39
CA VAL A 67 -0.71 -4.77 -4.41
C VAL A 67 -0.60 -4.20 -5.82
N ALA A 68 -1.24 -3.05 -6.08
CA ALA A 68 -1.13 -2.38 -7.38
C ALA A 68 0.29 -1.86 -7.65
N ALA A 69 0.97 -1.31 -6.64
CA ALA A 69 2.36 -0.85 -6.75
C ALA A 69 3.30 -2.00 -7.11
N ASP A 70 3.11 -3.16 -6.50
CA ASP A 70 3.90 -4.36 -6.77
C ASP A 70 3.66 -4.87 -8.19
N ARG A 71 2.39 -4.96 -8.62
CA ARG A 71 2.01 -5.38 -9.98
C ARG A 71 2.60 -4.48 -11.07
N TYR A 72 2.60 -3.16 -10.86
CA TYR A 72 3.16 -2.21 -11.83
C TYR A 72 4.63 -1.86 -11.59
N ALA A 73 5.30 -2.51 -10.63
CA ALA A 73 6.69 -2.25 -10.24
C ALA A 73 6.97 -0.77 -9.94
N VAL A 74 6.07 -0.11 -9.20
CA VAL A 74 6.22 1.27 -8.72
C VAL A 74 6.85 1.25 -7.34
N GLU A 75 8.16 1.00 -7.30
CA GLU A 75 8.93 0.75 -6.08
C GLU A 75 8.81 1.88 -5.03
N ARG A 76 8.75 3.14 -5.48
CA ARG A 76 8.56 4.30 -4.59
C ARG A 76 7.21 4.28 -3.87
N MET A 77 6.14 3.89 -4.56
CA MET A 77 4.80 3.80 -3.96
C MET A 77 4.74 2.64 -2.97
N LYS A 78 5.39 1.52 -3.32
CA LYS A 78 5.49 0.32 -2.47
C LYS A 78 6.06 0.66 -1.09
N VAL A 79 7.21 1.32 -1.03
CA VAL A 79 7.88 1.71 0.23
C VAL A 79 7.00 2.64 1.08
N ILE A 80 6.27 3.56 0.44
CA ILE A 80 5.39 4.50 1.15
C ILE A 80 4.20 3.76 1.77
N CYS A 81 3.53 2.88 1.00
CA CYS A 81 2.42 2.06 1.50
C CYS A 81 2.87 1.14 2.65
N GLU A 82 4.04 0.50 2.53
CA GLU A 82 4.63 -0.33 3.60
C GLU A 82 4.88 0.49 4.88
N SER A 83 5.39 1.72 4.75
CA SER A 83 5.63 2.59 5.90
C SER A 83 4.34 3.00 6.62
N ILE A 84 3.27 3.26 5.86
CA ILE A 84 1.95 3.63 6.42
C ILE A 84 1.38 2.44 7.21
N LEU A 85 1.35 1.26 6.61
CA LEU A 85 0.82 0.04 7.23
C LEU A 85 1.62 -0.37 8.47
N THR A 86 2.96 -0.26 8.42
CA THR A 86 3.82 -0.61 9.56
C THR A 86 3.62 0.32 10.75
N LYS A 87 3.47 1.63 10.53
CA LYS A 87 3.24 2.62 11.59
C LYS A 87 1.90 2.41 12.30
N LYS A 88 0.87 1.94 11.59
CA LYS A 88 -0.45 1.69 12.16
C LYS A 88 -0.48 0.45 13.05
N LEU A 89 0.18 -0.63 12.63
CA LEU A 89 0.32 -1.85 13.44
C LEU A 89 1.05 -1.59 14.78
N ASP A 90 2.01 -0.67 14.82
CA ASP A 90 2.70 -0.28 16.05
C ASP A 90 1.74 0.38 17.06
N VAL A 91 0.83 1.26 16.60
CA VAL A 91 -0.11 1.97 17.47
C VAL A 91 -1.14 1.03 18.11
N ASP A 92 -1.67 0.07 17.36
CA ASP A 92 -2.62 -0.91 17.90
C ASP A 92 -1.94 -1.99 18.77
N SER A 93 -0.69 -2.34 18.48
CA SER A 93 0.07 -3.33 19.26
C SER A 93 0.47 -2.82 20.66
N VAL A 94 0.67 -1.51 20.81
CA VAL A 94 0.99 -0.90 22.12
C VAL A 94 -0.22 -0.90 23.05
N ALA A 95 -1.46 -0.98 22.53
CA ALA A 95 -2.67 -1.01 23.36
C ALA A 95 -2.90 -2.36 24.06
N THR A 96 -2.30 -3.47 23.59
CA THR A 96 -2.56 -4.81 24.17
C THR A 96 -1.52 -5.29 25.18
N THR A 97 -0.44 -4.53 25.43
CA THR A 97 0.62 -4.97 26.35
C THR A 97 0.93 -3.93 27.44
N SER A 98 -0.06 -3.60 28.28
CA SER A 98 0.30 -3.20 29.64
C SER A 98 -0.71 -3.61 30.72
N ARG A 99 -0.20 -4.48 31.62
CA ARG A 99 -0.61 -4.74 33.01
C ARG A 99 -1.82 -5.66 33.22
N PRO A 100 -1.93 -6.40 34.35
CA PRO A 100 -1.03 -6.54 35.50
C PRO A 100 -0.72 -8.01 35.87
N THR A 101 0.37 -8.28 36.61
CA THR A 101 0.28 -9.22 37.74
C THR A 101 1.44 -9.07 38.71
N SER A 102 1.15 -8.41 39.82
CA SER A 102 1.79 -8.75 41.09
C SER A 102 1.47 -10.21 41.40
N LEU A 103 2.44 -11.11 41.23
CA LEU A 103 2.45 -12.34 42.02
C LEU A 103 3.78 -12.45 42.76
N HIS A 104 3.66 -12.12 44.05
CA HIS A 104 4.57 -12.41 45.13
C HIS A 104 5.24 -13.79 45.00
N ARG A 105 6.57 -13.84 44.81
CA ARG A 105 7.40 -14.93 45.35
C ARG A 105 8.89 -14.57 45.47
N ALA A 106 9.23 -14.18 46.70
CA ALA A 106 10.45 -14.53 47.43
C ALA A 106 11.83 -14.25 46.81
N GLN A 107 12.51 -13.23 47.36
CA GLN A 107 13.79 -13.45 48.04
C GLN A 107 14.09 -12.32 49.03
N LYS A 108 13.51 -12.42 50.25
CA LYS A 108 14.17 -11.86 51.43
C LYS A 108 15.18 -12.91 51.92
N CYS A 109 16.34 -12.92 51.29
CA CYS A 109 17.57 -13.38 51.93
C CYS A 109 18.54 -12.21 51.80
N LEU A 110 18.69 -11.44 52.89
CA LEU A 110 19.89 -10.70 53.33
C LEU A 110 19.47 -9.64 54.35
N TYR A 111 19.12 -10.08 55.56
CA TYR A 111 19.69 -9.60 56.83
C TYR A 111 19.31 -10.58 57.95
#